data_AF-A0A849ZD28-F1
#
_entry.id   AF-A0A849ZD28-F1
#
_cell.length_a   1.000
_cell.length_b   1.000
_cell.length_c   1.000
_cell.angle_alpha   90.00
_cell.angle_beta   90.00
_cell.angle_gamma   90.00
#
_symmetry.space_group_name_H-M   'P 1'
#
loop_
_entity.id
_entity.type
_entity.pdbx_description
1 polymer ?
#
loop_
_entity_poly.entity_id
_entity_poly.type
_entity_poly.pdbx_seq_one_letter_code
_entity_poly.pdbx_strand_id
1 'polypeptide(L)'
;VRARLHHLFLDAPARVKTALVRYIARRDREASLIVGRYIEASSHRIRAARPFLRPLHAAGQHHDVLSIFNALNHKYFGGTVDALVTWGRVGARRGEARRTLKLGSYSAVERLIRVHPTLDRGWIPRYFVSYIVYHEMLHHVIPAEVAGSRRILHPRKFHDREHLFRDYDRALAWERKHIHRLLRARV
;
A
#
# COMPACT_ATOMS: atom_id res chain seq x y z
N VAL A 1 12.96 -10.66 25.75
CA VAL A 1 12.33 -9.89 24.64
C VAL A 1 11.36 -10.79 23.90
N ARG A 2 10.13 -10.36 23.61
CA ARG A 2 9.14 -11.10 22.81
C ARG A 2 8.86 -10.31 21.54
N ALA A 3 9.10 -10.90 20.37
CA ALA A 3 8.91 -10.26 19.07
C ALA A 3 8.07 -11.15 18.14
N ARG A 4 7.21 -10.54 17.31
CA ARG A 4 6.55 -11.23 16.20
C ARG A 4 7.40 -11.07 14.96
N LEU A 5 7.77 -12.18 14.33
CA LEU A 5 8.65 -12.23 13.16
C LEU A 5 7.90 -12.79 11.96
N HIS A 6 8.28 -12.36 10.77
CA HIS A 6 7.75 -12.88 9.52
C HIS A 6 8.25 -14.32 9.30
N HIS A 7 7.41 -15.22 8.76
CA HIS A 7 7.77 -16.63 8.52
C HIS A 7 9.00 -16.82 7.61
N LEU A 8 9.38 -15.78 6.86
CA LEU A 8 10.61 -15.73 6.06
C LEU A 8 11.88 -16.14 6.85
N PHE A 9 11.90 -15.88 8.16
CA PHE A 9 13.06 -16.15 9.00
C PHE A 9 13.16 -17.59 9.50
N LEU A 10 12.15 -18.43 9.26
CA LEU A 10 12.20 -19.85 9.62
C LEU A 10 13.35 -20.56 8.88
N ASP A 11 13.46 -20.30 7.58
CA ASP A 11 14.47 -20.89 6.70
C ASP A 11 15.73 -20.02 6.54
N ALA A 12 15.87 -18.97 7.36
CA ALA A 12 17.00 -18.06 7.23
C ALA A 12 18.34 -18.72 7.59
N PRO A 13 19.43 -18.43 6.84
CA PRO A 13 20.77 -18.89 7.21
C PRO A 13 21.15 -18.44 8.63
N ALA A 14 21.98 -19.23 9.32
CA ALA A 14 22.37 -18.95 10.72
C ALA A 14 22.91 -17.52 10.92
N ARG A 15 23.70 -17.00 9.97
CA ARG A 15 24.20 -15.62 9.98
C ARG A 15 23.09 -14.57 10.09
N VAL A 16 21.96 -14.80 9.44
CA VAL A 16 20.80 -13.90 9.45
C VAL A 16 20.01 -14.05 10.75
N LYS A 17 19.87 -15.28 11.28
CA LYS A 17 19.23 -15.52 12.57
C LYS A 17 20.01 -14.84 13.71
N THR A 18 21.33 -14.97 13.73
CA THR A 18 22.21 -14.29 14.69
C THR A 18 22.13 -12.77 14.56
N ALA A 19 22.13 -12.25 13.33
CA ALA A 19 21.91 -10.82 13.09
C ALA A 19 20.53 -10.36 13.58
N LEU A 20 19.47 -11.16 13.36
CA LEU A 20 18.12 -10.84 13.82
C LEU A 20 18.05 -10.72 15.35
N VAL A 21 18.70 -11.62 16.08
CA VAL A 21 18.79 -11.56 17.55
C VAL A 21 19.56 -10.32 17.99
N ARG A 22 20.73 -10.03 17.41
CA ARG A 22 21.52 -8.82 17.72
C ARG A 22 20.75 -7.53 17.45
N TYR A 23 20.03 -7.48 16.32
CA TYR A 23 19.20 -6.34 15.96
C TYR A 23 18.07 -6.10 16.98
N ILE A 24 17.34 -7.16 17.35
CA ILE A 24 16.19 -7.06 18.28
C ILE A 24 16.66 -6.74 19.71
N ALA A 25 17.75 -7.36 20.16
CA ALA A 25 18.23 -7.23 21.54
C ALA A 25 19.07 -5.97 21.76
N ARG A 26 19.86 -5.55 20.76
CA ARG A 26 20.91 -4.52 20.93
C ARG A 26 20.77 -3.32 19.98
N ARG A 27 19.74 -3.29 19.12
CA ARG A 27 19.56 -2.26 18.07
C ARG A 27 20.79 -2.07 17.18
N ASP A 28 21.48 -3.17 16.92
CA ASP A 28 22.73 -3.24 16.20
C ASP A 28 22.55 -2.86 14.71
N ARG A 29 23.31 -1.87 14.23
CA ARG A 29 23.20 -1.31 12.88
C ARG A 29 23.70 -2.27 11.79
N GLU A 30 24.81 -2.96 12.01
CA GLU A 30 25.32 -3.94 11.03
C GLU A 30 24.37 -5.12 10.92
N ALA A 31 23.86 -5.59 12.07
CA ALA A 31 22.87 -6.64 12.11
C ALA A 31 21.57 -6.24 11.39
N SER A 32 21.15 -4.98 11.51
CA SER A 32 20.02 -4.42 10.77
C SER A 32 20.23 -4.50 9.25
N LEU A 33 21.44 -4.20 8.76
CA LEU A 33 21.77 -4.29 7.33
C LEU A 33 21.73 -5.73 6.82
N ILE A 34 22.27 -6.68 7.58
CA ILE A 34 22.25 -8.11 7.22
C ILE A 34 20.81 -8.64 7.13
N VAL A 35 19.98 -8.29 8.11
CA VAL A 35 18.55 -8.65 8.13
C VAL A 35 17.81 -7.99 6.95
N GLY A 36 18.09 -6.71 6.68
CA GLY A 36 17.51 -5.96 5.56
C GLY A 36 17.83 -6.59 4.20
N ARG A 37 19.10 -6.90 3.94
CA ARG A 37 19.54 -7.57 2.70
C ARG A 37 18.89 -8.94 2.51
N TYR A 38 18.70 -9.70 3.58
CA TYR A 38 18.02 -11.00 3.49
C TYR A 38 16.52 -10.85 3.15
N ILE A 39 15.83 -9.87 3.74
CA ILE A 39 14.44 -9.56 3.40
C ILE A 39 14.34 -9.17 1.91
N GLU A 40 15.26 -8.34 1.43
CA GLU A 40 15.31 -7.88 0.05
C GLU A 40 15.58 -9.03 -0.93
N ALA A 41 16.63 -9.83 -0.68
CA ALA A 41 16.95 -11.00 -1.49
C ALA A 41 15.80 -12.01 -1.53
N SER A 42 15.00 -12.09 -0.47
CA SER A 42 13.84 -12.98 -0.40
C SER A 42 12.52 -12.32 -0.79
N SER A 43 12.54 -11.06 -1.24
CA SER A 43 11.34 -10.28 -1.56
C SER A 43 10.51 -10.90 -2.70
N HIS A 44 11.17 -11.60 -3.63
CA HIS A 44 10.50 -12.37 -4.69
C HIS A 44 9.61 -13.49 -4.13
N ARG A 45 10.04 -14.17 -3.06
CA ARG A 45 9.24 -15.19 -2.35
C ARG A 45 8.04 -14.60 -1.62
N ILE A 46 8.08 -13.30 -1.33
CA ILE A 46 7.04 -12.60 -0.59
C ILE A 46 5.94 -12.06 -1.53
N ARG A 47 6.28 -11.71 -2.79
CA ARG A 47 5.42 -10.99 -3.75
C ARG A 47 4.17 -11.74 -4.27
N ALA A 48 3.99 -13.01 -3.96
CA ALA A 48 2.73 -13.72 -4.24
C ALA A 48 2.58 -15.00 -3.39
N ALA A 49 3.07 -15.01 -2.14
CA ALA A 49 3.10 -16.25 -1.34
C ALA A 49 1.74 -16.70 -0.83
N ARG A 50 0.69 -15.86 -0.86
CA ARG A 50 -0.61 -16.21 -0.27
C ARG A 50 -1.79 -15.76 -1.12
N PRO A 51 -2.68 -16.69 -1.54
CA PRO A 51 -3.95 -16.31 -2.16
C PRO A 51 -4.81 -15.53 -1.15
N PHE A 52 -5.48 -14.48 -1.63
CA PHE A 52 -6.46 -13.76 -0.82
C PHE A 52 -7.79 -14.51 -0.84
N LEU A 53 -8.09 -15.23 0.25
CA LEU A 53 -9.26 -16.13 0.33
C LEU A 53 -10.54 -15.48 0.88
N ARG A 54 -10.53 -14.17 1.14
CA ARG A 54 -11.70 -13.47 1.69
C ARG A 54 -12.53 -12.88 0.55
N PRO A 55 -13.86 -12.72 0.73
CA PRO A 55 -14.70 -12.02 -0.25
C PRO A 55 -14.17 -10.61 -0.54
N LEU A 56 -14.16 -10.25 -1.81
CA LEU A 56 -13.86 -8.90 -2.26
C LEU A 56 -15.17 -8.11 -2.31
N HIS A 57 -15.18 -6.95 -1.66
CA HIS A 57 -16.28 -5.99 -1.73
C HIS A 57 -15.78 -4.78 -2.52
N ALA A 58 -16.17 -4.68 -3.79
CA ALA A 58 -15.72 -3.60 -4.69
C ALA A 58 -16.82 -2.57 -4.99
N ALA A 59 -18.08 -2.97 -4.98
CA ALA A 59 -19.21 -2.05 -5.08
C ALA A 59 -19.41 -1.34 -3.73
N GLY A 60 -19.18 -0.01 -3.73
CA GLY A 60 -19.60 0.88 -2.65
C GLY A 60 -21.00 1.44 -2.91
N GLN A 61 -21.50 2.28 -2.01
CA GLN A 61 -22.76 3.01 -2.15
C GLN A 61 -22.68 4.09 -3.23
N HIS A 62 -21.51 4.71 -3.40
CA HIS A 62 -21.31 5.82 -4.33
C HIS A 62 -20.27 5.52 -5.41
N HIS A 63 -19.28 4.68 -5.11
CA HIS A 63 -18.21 4.34 -6.05
C HIS A 63 -18.00 2.83 -6.14
N ASP A 64 -17.92 2.32 -7.37
CA ASP A 64 -17.43 0.97 -7.66
C ASP A 64 -15.93 1.02 -7.97
N VAL A 65 -15.12 0.49 -7.05
CA VAL A 65 -13.65 0.51 -7.20
C VAL A 65 -13.14 -0.51 -8.21
N LEU A 66 -13.90 -1.57 -8.52
CA LEU A 66 -13.52 -2.52 -9.58
C LEU A 66 -13.72 -1.89 -10.96
N SER A 67 -14.84 -1.20 -11.18
CA SER A 67 -15.07 -0.40 -12.38
C SER A 67 -13.96 0.65 -12.59
N ILE A 68 -13.59 1.38 -11.52
CA ILE A 68 -12.50 2.36 -11.56
C ILE A 68 -11.18 1.70 -11.91
N PHE A 69 -10.83 0.61 -11.23
CA PHE A 69 -9.59 -0.13 -11.46
C PHE A 69 -9.49 -0.62 -12.91
N ASN A 70 -10.54 -1.24 -13.46
CA ASN A 70 -10.55 -1.75 -14.83
C ASN A 70 -10.36 -0.63 -15.86
N ALA A 71 -11.04 0.51 -15.68
CA ALA A 71 -10.87 1.66 -16.56
C ALA A 71 -9.44 2.23 -16.52
N LEU A 72 -8.83 2.29 -15.33
CA LEU A 72 -7.44 2.73 -15.17
C LEU A 72 -6.46 1.72 -15.77
N ASN A 73 -6.68 0.42 -15.55
CA ASN A 73 -5.85 -0.66 -16.06
C ASN A 73 -5.78 -0.62 -17.59
N HIS A 74 -6.93 -0.50 -18.25
CA HIS A 74 -6.99 -0.35 -19.69
C HIS A 74 -6.28 0.93 -20.16
N LYS A 75 -6.59 2.08 -19.54
CA LYS A 75 -6.09 3.38 -20.00
C LYS A 75 -4.59 3.59 -19.82
N TYR A 76 -4.02 3.19 -18.68
CA TYR A 76 -2.64 3.55 -18.31
C TYR A 76 -1.68 2.36 -18.26
N PHE A 77 -2.21 1.13 -18.25
CA PHE A 77 -1.41 -0.08 -18.06
C PHE A 77 -1.65 -1.15 -19.13
N GLY A 78 -2.40 -0.83 -20.20
CA GLY A 78 -2.66 -1.78 -21.29
C GLY A 78 -3.40 -3.05 -20.85
N GLY A 79 -4.11 -3.00 -19.72
CA GLY A 79 -4.83 -4.16 -19.17
C GLY A 79 -3.97 -5.21 -18.48
N THR A 80 -2.68 -4.98 -18.26
CA THR A 80 -1.75 -6.00 -17.75
C THR A 80 -1.67 -6.07 -16.22
N VAL A 81 -2.28 -5.14 -15.48
CA VAL A 81 -2.28 -5.17 -14.01
C VAL A 81 -3.26 -6.23 -13.53
N ASP A 82 -2.76 -7.19 -12.74
CA ASP A 82 -3.51 -8.35 -12.23
C ASP A 82 -3.69 -8.30 -10.71
N ALA A 83 -3.64 -7.10 -10.14
CA ALA A 83 -3.94 -6.89 -8.72
C ALA A 83 -5.45 -7.01 -8.45
N LEU A 84 -5.79 -7.54 -7.29
CA LEU A 84 -7.15 -7.50 -6.75
C LEU A 84 -7.43 -6.10 -6.16
N VAL A 85 -8.69 -5.67 -6.17
CA VAL A 85 -9.11 -4.40 -5.57
C VAL A 85 -10.35 -4.59 -4.70
N THR A 86 -10.39 -3.92 -3.56
CA THR A 86 -11.53 -3.96 -2.64
C THR A 86 -11.59 -2.71 -1.76
N TRP A 87 -12.77 -2.41 -1.22
CA TRP A 87 -12.92 -1.55 -0.06
C TRP A 87 -12.27 -2.18 1.18
N GLY A 88 -11.57 -1.35 1.96
CA GLY A 88 -11.04 -1.72 3.26
C GLY A 88 -12.15 -1.99 4.28
N ARG A 89 -11.77 -2.44 5.48
CA ARG A 89 -12.72 -2.60 6.58
C ARG A 89 -12.75 -1.34 7.43
N VAL A 90 -13.94 -1.00 7.93
CA VAL A 90 -14.09 0.03 8.96
C VAL A 90 -13.44 -0.47 10.25
N GLY A 91 -12.37 0.19 10.69
CA GLY A 91 -11.73 -0.12 11.96
C GLY A 91 -12.48 0.49 13.15
N ALA A 92 -12.56 -0.25 14.26
CA ALA A 92 -13.29 0.11 15.48
C ALA A 92 -12.65 1.25 16.32
N ARG A 93 -11.96 2.22 15.71
CA ARG A 93 -11.46 3.39 16.44
C ARG A 93 -12.60 4.36 16.71
N ARG A 94 -13.21 4.24 17.90
CA ARG A 94 -14.13 5.21 18.49
C ARG A 94 -13.34 6.18 19.37
N GLY A 95 -13.62 7.48 19.25
CA GLY A 95 -13.28 8.48 20.28
C GLY A 95 -12.28 9.56 19.88
N GLU A 96 -11.17 9.24 19.23
CA GLU A 96 -10.10 10.22 18.96
C GLU A 96 -10.08 10.75 17.53
N ALA A 97 -9.80 12.06 17.40
CA ALA A 97 -9.55 12.69 16.11
C ALA A 97 -8.29 12.10 15.46
N ARG A 98 -8.42 11.58 14.24
CA ARG A 98 -7.30 11.01 13.50
C ARG A 98 -6.34 12.13 13.08
N ARG A 99 -5.06 12.01 13.42
CA ARG A 99 -4.00 12.92 12.93
C ARG A 99 -3.54 12.58 11.52
N THR A 100 -3.67 11.31 11.13
CA THR A 100 -3.30 10.80 9.80
C THR A 100 -4.35 9.83 9.29
N LEU A 101 -4.50 9.75 7.98
CA LEU A 101 -5.40 8.83 7.31
C LEU A 101 -4.74 8.28 6.06
N LYS A 102 -4.62 6.95 5.98
CA LYS A 102 -4.16 6.26 4.77
C LYS A 102 -5.38 5.99 3.88
N LEU A 103 -5.43 6.64 2.72
CA LEU A 103 -6.58 6.63 1.81
C LEU A 103 -6.63 5.38 0.91
N GLY A 104 -5.49 4.77 0.63
CA GLY A 104 -5.35 3.53 -0.11
C GLY A 104 -4.16 2.72 0.41
N SER A 105 -4.09 1.43 0.09
CA SER A 105 -2.88 0.65 0.33
C SER A 105 -2.77 -0.55 -0.61
N TYR A 106 -1.55 -0.81 -1.08
CA TYR A 106 -1.20 -2.03 -1.80
C TYR A 106 -0.45 -3.04 -0.92
N SER A 107 -0.86 -4.32 -1.01
CA SER A 107 -0.18 -5.47 -0.42
C SER A 107 0.49 -6.28 -1.53
N ALA A 108 1.81 -6.28 -1.56
CA ALA A 108 2.57 -7.12 -2.49
C ALA A 108 2.29 -8.62 -2.25
N VAL A 109 2.10 -9.03 -1.00
CA VAL A 109 1.91 -10.46 -0.65
C VAL A 109 0.62 -11.04 -1.22
N GLU A 110 -0.46 -10.25 -1.15
CA GLU A 110 -1.80 -10.65 -1.57
C GLU A 110 -2.16 -10.11 -2.97
N ARG A 111 -1.24 -9.35 -3.60
CA ARG A 111 -1.49 -8.52 -4.79
C ARG A 111 -2.79 -7.70 -4.66
N LEU A 112 -3.04 -7.13 -3.49
CA LEU A 112 -4.34 -6.56 -3.14
C LEU A 112 -4.24 -5.06 -2.87
N ILE A 113 -5.03 -4.30 -3.62
CA ILE A 113 -5.32 -2.89 -3.39
C ILE A 113 -6.53 -2.78 -2.45
N ARG A 114 -6.37 -2.02 -1.37
CA ARG A 114 -7.45 -1.69 -0.43
C ARG A 114 -7.69 -0.19 -0.46
N VAL A 115 -8.90 0.22 -0.83
CA VAL A 115 -9.33 1.62 -0.81
C VAL A 115 -10.02 1.91 0.51
N HIS A 116 -9.67 3.01 1.17
CA HIS A 116 -10.26 3.31 2.49
C HIS A 116 -11.75 3.68 2.35
N PRO A 117 -12.66 3.04 3.10
CA PRO A 117 -14.11 3.26 3.00
C PRO A 117 -14.60 4.71 3.17
N THR A 118 -13.82 5.57 3.82
CA THR A 118 -14.09 7.01 3.90
C THR A 118 -14.30 7.65 2.52
N LEU A 119 -13.68 7.08 1.47
CA LEU A 119 -13.79 7.56 0.10
C LEU A 119 -15.12 7.21 -0.59
N ASP A 120 -15.91 6.29 -0.04
CA ASP A 120 -17.21 5.91 -0.59
C ASP A 120 -18.31 6.87 -0.13
N ARG A 121 -18.30 8.10 -0.66
CA ARG A 121 -19.27 9.16 -0.31
C ARG A 121 -19.64 9.99 -1.52
N GLY A 122 -20.89 10.46 -1.58
CA GLY A 122 -21.38 11.28 -2.70
C GLY A 122 -20.66 12.62 -2.89
N TRP A 123 -20.10 13.21 -1.82
CA TRP A 123 -19.33 14.46 -1.93
C TRP A 123 -17.87 14.23 -2.38
N ILE A 124 -17.42 12.98 -2.44
CA ILE A 124 -16.07 12.63 -2.88
C ILE A 124 -16.11 12.38 -4.39
N PRO A 125 -15.41 13.17 -5.21
CA PRO A 125 -15.48 13.02 -6.65
C PRO A 125 -14.85 11.71 -7.14
N ARG A 126 -15.45 11.10 -8.17
CA ARG A 126 -14.91 9.88 -8.79
C ARG A 126 -13.46 10.03 -9.28
N TYR A 127 -13.07 11.20 -9.78
CA TYR A 127 -11.68 11.42 -10.24
C TYR A 127 -10.67 11.32 -9.08
N PHE A 128 -11.07 11.71 -7.86
CA PHE A 128 -10.20 11.60 -6.69
C PHE A 128 -10.07 10.15 -6.23
N VAL A 129 -11.17 9.39 -6.20
CA VAL A 129 -11.11 7.94 -5.94
C VAL A 129 -10.25 7.24 -7.00
N SER A 130 -10.38 7.65 -8.26
CA SER A 130 -9.56 7.15 -9.37
C SER A 130 -8.07 7.45 -9.18
N TYR A 131 -7.72 8.64 -8.69
CA TYR A 131 -6.34 8.98 -8.34
C TYR A 131 -5.77 8.06 -7.26
N ILE A 132 -6.53 7.82 -6.18
CA ILE A 132 -6.10 6.92 -5.10
C ILE A 132 -5.90 5.48 -5.62
N VAL A 133 -6.83 4.97 -6.43
CA VAL A 133 -6.69 3.63 -7.04
C VAL A 133 -5.46 3.59 -7.97
N TYR A 134 -5.27 4.61 -8.81
CA TYR A 134 -4.10 4.71 -9.70
C TYR A 134 -2.78 4.71 -8.92
N HIS A 135 -2.68 5.48 -7.83
CA HIS A 135 -1.53 5.50 -6.93
C HIS A 135 -1.21 4.10 -6.39
N GLU A 136 -2.21 3.36 -5.93
CA GLU A 136 -2.01 2.00 -5.44
C GLU A 136 -1.66 0.99 -6.55
N MET A 137 -2.14 1.21 -7.78
CA MET A 137 -1.71 0.42 -8.94
C MET A 137 -0.24 0.69 -9.29
N LEU A 138 0.25 1.92 -9.11
CA LEU A 138 1.67 2.22 -9.30
C LEU A 138 2.56 1.45 -8.31
N HIS A 139 2.12 1.27 -7.06
CA HIS A 139 2.84 0.43 -6.09
C HIS A 139 2.93 -1.04 -6.50
N HIS A 140 1.99 -1.51 -7.33
CA HIS A 140 2.02 -2.86 -7.87
C HIS A 140 3.08 -3.01 -8.97
N VAL A 141 3.12 -2.07 -9.92
CA VAL A 141 3.99 -2.19 -11.11
C VAL A 141 5.38 -1.57 -10.92
N ILE A 142 5.55 -0.70 -9.94
CA ILE A 142 6.83 -0.04 -9.62
C ILE A 142 7.30 -0.56 -8.26
N PRO A 143 8.34 -1.41 -8.23
CA PRO A 143 8.88 -1.88 -6.97
C PRO A 143 9.50 -0.72 -6.19
N ALA A 144 9.31 -0.75 -4.87
CA ALA A 144 10.03 0.15 -3.98
C ALA A 144 11.55 -0.07 -4.11
N GLU A 145 12.32 1.02 -4.05
CA GLU A 145 13.78 0.98 -4.03
C GLU A 145 14.30 0.83 -2.59
N VAL A 146 15.52 0.29 -2.46
CA VAL A 146 16.20 0.13 -1.18
C VAL A 146 17.47 0.98 -1.20
N ALA A 147 17.56 1.92 -0.27
CA ALA A 147 18.75 2.73 -0.03
C ALA A 147 19.27 2.44 1.38
N GLY A 148 20.20 1.49 1.47
CA GLY A 148 20.72 0.99 2.74
C GLY A 148 19.64 0.25 3.55
N SER A 149 19.29 0.75 4.74
CA SER A 149 18.23 0.19 5.59
C SER A 149 16.84 0.82 5.35
N ARG A 150 16.74 1.85 4.50
CA ARG A 150 15.49 2.57 4.22
C ARG A 150 14.87 2.06 2.93
N ARG A 151 13.55 1.83 2.97
CA ARG A 151 12.75 1.48 1.81
C ARG A 151 12.06 2.74 1.27
N ILE A 152 12.34 3.08 0.02
CA ILE A 152 11.75 4.22 -0.69
C ILE A 152 10.56 3.69 -1.48
N LEU A 153 9.35 3.94 -0.97
CA LEU A 153 8.12 3.48 -1.61
C LEU A 153 7.78 4.24 -2.88
N HIS A 154 8.23 5.49 -2.97
CA HIS A 154 7.98 6.40 -4.08
C HIS A 154 9.31 6.85 -4.69
N PRO A 155 10.01 5.97 -5.44
CA PRO A 155 11.22 6.38 -6.17
C PRO A 155 10.88 7.38 -7.29
N ARG A 156 11.91 7.97 -7.92
CA ARG A 156 11.70 8.98 -8.97
C ARG A 156 10.78 8.51 -10.09
N LYS A 157 10.96 7.26 -10.56
CA LYS A 157 10.10 6.61 -11.56
C LYS A 157 8.63 6.53 -11.14
N PHE A 158 8.37 6.38 -9.83
CA PHE A 158 7.01 6.40 -9.30
C PHE A 158 6.39 7.77 -9.49
N HIS A 159 7.07 8.83 -9.04
CA HIS A 159 6.56 10.20 -9.18
C HIS A 159 6.35 10.56 -10.65
N ASP A 160 7.31 10.27 -11.53
CA ASP A 160 7.17 10.57 -12.97
C ASP A 160 5.92 9.90 -13.56
N ARG A 161 5.63 8.65 -13.18
CA ARG A 161 4.41 7.93 -13.58
C ARG A 161 3.14 8.47 -12.91
N GLU A 162 3.24 8.92 -11.68
CA GLU A 162 2.13 9.51 -10.92
C GLU A 162 1.63 10.80 -11.58
N HIS A 163 2.56 11.64 -12.02
CA HIS A 163 2.29 12.89 -12.75
C HIS A 163 1.57 12.67 -14.10
N LEU A 164 1.61 11.47 -14.68
CA LEU A 164 0.88 11.16 -15.92
C LEU A 164 -0.63 10.95 -15.72
N PHE A 165 -1.10 10.89 -14.48
CA PHE A 165 -2.52 10.78 -14.22
C PHE A 165 -3.24 12.05 -14.71
N ARG A 166 -4.22 11.90 -15.60
CA ARG A 166 -4.92 13.03 -16.25
C ARG A 166 -5.40 14.11 -15.29
N ASP A 167 -5.89 13.72 -14.11
CA ASP A 167 -6.45 14.64 -13.12
C ASP A 167 -5.50 14.83 -11.92
N TYR A 168 -4.18 14.67 -12.09
CA TYR A 168 -3.16 14.69 -11.02
C TYR A 168 -3.21 15.96 -10.17
N ASP A 169 -3.00 17.13 -10.79
CA ASP A 169 -2.98 18.40 -10.05
C ASP A 169 -4.33 18.70 -9.39
N ARG A 170 -5.41 18.34 -10.08
CA ARG A 170 -6.78 18.48 -9.57
C ARG A 170 -7.01 17.61 -8.34
N ALA A 171 -6.52 16.37 -8.35
CA ALA A 171 -6.63 15.45 -7.21
C ALA A 171 -5.84 15.95 -6.00
N LEU A 172 -4.60 16.40 -6.19
CA LEU A 172 -3.78 16.96 -5.12
C LEU A 172 -4.37 18.26 -4.54
N ALA A 173 -4.89 19.14 -5.39
CA ALA A 173 -5.57 20.35 -4.95
C ALA A 173 -6.84 20.01 -4.14
N TRP A 174 -7.61 19.03 -4.61
CA TRP A 174 -8.79 18.55 -3.89
C TRP A 174 -8.44 17.95 -2.54
N GLU A 175 -7.39 17.14 -2.45
CA GLU A 175 -6.92 16.54 -1.19
C GLU A 175 -6.56 17.63 -0.18
N ARG A 176 -5.70 18.59 -0.56
CA ARG A 176 -5.31 19.71 0.30
C ARG A 176 -6.51 20.47 0.83
N LYS A 177 -7.52 20.72 0.00
CA LYS A 177 -8.74 21.44 0.37
C LYS A 177 -9.65 20.63 1.32
N HIS A 178 -9.64 19.30 1.26
CA HIS A 178 -10.61 18.45 1.96
C HIS A 178 -10.01 17.54 3.05
N ILE A 179 -8.69 17.59 3.28
CA ILE A 179 -8.00 16.70 4.22
C ILE A 179 -8.61 16.74 5.63
N HIS A 180 -8.97 17.91 6.14
CA HIS A 180 -9.60 18.04 7.46
C HIS A 180 -10.97 17.36 7.53
N ARG A 181 -11.75 17.41 6.44
CA ARG A 181 -13.05 16.72 6.35
C ARG A 181 -12.85 15.21 6.29
N LEU A 182 -11.84 14.73 5.56
CA LEU A 182 -11.48 13.31 5.49
C LEU A 182 -11.03 12.77 6.86
N LEU A 183 -10.21 13.50 7.61
CA LEU A 183 -9.74 13.10 8.94
C LEU A 183 -10.87 12.99 9.97
N ARG A 184 -11.91 13.83 9.84
CA ARG A 184 -13.09 13.84 10.72
C ARG A 184 -14.17 12.84 10.29
N ALA A 185 -14.17 12.40 9.04
CA ALA A 185 -15.17 11.50 8.51
C ALA A 185 -15.13 10.13 9.20
N ARG A 186 -16.22 9.79 9.89
CA ARG A 186 -16.42 8.47 10.51
C ARG A 186 -17.09 7.54 9.50
N VAL A 187 -16.49 6.38 9.28
CA VAL A 187 -17.09 5.26 8.54
C VAL A 187 -17.67 4.30 9.55
#